data_AF-A0A940L8M7-F1
#
_entry.id   AF-A0A940L8M7-F1
#
_cell.length_a   1.000
_cell.length_b   1.000
_cell.length_c   1.000
_cell.angle_alpha   90.00
_cell.angle_beta   90.00
_cell.angle_gamma   90.00
#
_symmetry.space_group_name_H-M   'P 1'
#
loop_
_entity.id
_entity.type
_entity.pdbx_description
1 polymer ?
#
loop_
_entity_poly.entity_id
_entity_poly.type
_entity_poly.pdbx_seq_one_letter_code
_entity_poly.pdbx_strand_id
1 'polypeptide(L)'
;MKKREWLIVILPLVATWLVDRVTKMWATDITQVMSFGPLHFVLHHNHGAMLGLFSDLPSVLRIVSLSTGGAFLLCTYALIQYLLPIKSLTLRTGLSILIGGIIGNVTDRIIWGYVVDFIVLGTPTLSSPAFNLADALQWVGYALIVYAIIREGELLWPENNARKKYWVNISFQLKYCFILMAVGLSLTLISLVFSYTYLRVTIQELVGNNQFLLNKFLVPYVITFTVICIAFCAILFAVGRVISHRIAGPLYAFERYLQDALSGTAKPLKLRTGDEFRHLEILAEQVHERLQQIKKERTVNVIEFSEDKKEETQND
;
A
#
# COMPACT_ATOMS: atom_id res chain seq x y z
N MET A 1 -4.21 0.92 -12.97
CA MET A 1 -5.60 1.19 -12.53
C MET A 1 -6.32 1.96 -13.62
N LYS A 2 -7.52 1.54 -14.02
CA LYS A 2 -8.37 2.36 -14.91
C LYS A 2 -8.76 3.66 -14.19
N LYS A 3 -9.04 4.76 -14.92
CA LYS A 3 -9.45 6.05 -14.31
C LYS A 3 -10.59 5.91 -13.30
N ARG A 4 -11.52 4.97 -13.53
CA ARG A 4 -12.65 4.65 -12.64
C ARG A 4 -12.24 3.98 -11.31
N GLU A 5 -11.13 3.23 -11.30
CA GLU A 5 -10.62 2.56 -10.09
C GLU A 5 -9.91 3.54 -9.15
N TRP A 6 -9.36 4.63 -9.69
CA TRP A 6 -8.81 5.72 -8.87
C TRP A 6 -9.90 6.46 -8.08
N LEU A 7 -11.12 6.54 -8.60
CA LEU A 7 -12.25 7.12 -7.87
C LEU A 7 -12.54 6.33 -6.59
N ILE A 8 -12.39 5.01 -6.60
CA ILE A 8 -12.64 4.14 -5.44
C ILE A 8 -11.60 4.34 -4.34
N VAL A 9 -10.41 4.87 -4.67
CA VAL A 9 -9.37 5.19 -3.69
C VAL A 9 -9.51 6.63 -3.21
N ILE A 10 -9.69 7.58 -4.13
CA ILE A 10 -9.67 9.00 -3.82
C ILE A 10 -10.97 9.43 -3.14
N LEU A 11 -12.13 8.93 -3.58
CA LEU A 11 -13.42 9.38 -3.07
C LEU A 11 -13.62 9.05 -1.58
N PRO A 12 -13.37 7.82 -1.09
CA PRO A 12 -13.51 7.52 0.33
C PRO A 12 -12.51 8.28 1.21
N LEU A 13 -11.28 8.49 0.71
CA LEU A 13 -10.25 9.25 1.42
C LEU A 13 -10.69 10.72 1.60
N VAL A 14 -11.07 11.37 0.50
CA VAL A 14 -11.47 12.78 0.51
C VAL A 14 -12.78 12.97 1.26
N ALA A 15 -13.75 12.06 1.09
CA ALA A 15 -15.02 12.11 1.82
C ALA A 15 -14.80 11.98 3.33
N THR A 16 -13.96 11.03 3.76
CA THR A 16 -13.64 10.86 5.20
C THR A 16 -13.01 12.12 5.78
N TRP A 17 -12.02 12.69 5.08
CA TRP A 17 -11.35 13.92 5.51
C TRP A 17 -12.31 15.12 5.57
N LEU A 18 -13.15 15.30 4.55
CA LEU A 18 -14.13 16.41 4.50
C LEU A 18 -15.17 16.29 5.61
N VAL A 19 -15.72 15.09 5.79
CA VAL A 19 -16.72 14.82 6.82
C VAL A 19 -16.15 15.10 8.21
N ASP A 20 -14.95 14.59 8.51
CA ASP A 20 -14.27 14.88 9.76
C ASP A 20 -14.07 16.39 9.96
N ARG A 21 -13.56 17.09 8.93
CA ARG A 21 -13.31 18.54 9.01
C ARG A 21 -14.57 19.35 9.28
N VAL A 22 -15.67 19.06 8.59
CA VAL A 22 -16.96 19.74 8.78
C VAL A 22 -17.51 19.47 10.19
N THR A 23 -17.44 18.22 10.67
CA THR A 23 -17.94 17.91 12.01
C THR A 23 -17.13 18.56 13.13
N LYS A 24 -15.82 18.71 12.96
CA LYS A 24 -14.97 19.44 13.90
C LYS A 24 -15.23 20.94 13.92
N MET A 25 -15.50 21.53 12.75
CA MET A 25 -15.92 22.94 12.67
C MET A 25 -17.25 23.19 13.39
N TRP A 26 -18.20 22.27 13.29
CA TRP A 26 -19.43 22.34 14.08
C TRP A 26 -19.15 22.16 15.58
N ALA A 27 -18.26 21.23 15.94
CA ALA A 27 -17.94 20.93 17.33
C ALA A 27 -17.28 22.09 18.08
N THR A 28 -16.55 22.98 17.41
CA THR A 28 -15.93 24.15 18.05
C THR A 28 -16.94 25.16 18.60
N ASP A 29 -18.19 25.13 18.14
CA ASP A 29 -19.27 26.00 18.64
C ASP A 29 -19.97 25.43 19.89
N ILE A 30 -19.60 24.22 20.34
CA ILE A 30 -20.18 23.57 21.50
C ILE A 30 -19.67 24.21 22.79
N THR A 31 -20.55 24.93 23.49
CA THR A 31 -20.23 25.62 24.76
C THR A 31 -20.74 24.88 26.00
N GLN A 32 -21.75 24.02 25.83
CA GLN A 32 -22.34 23.20 26.91
C GLN A 32 -22.45 21.75 26.47
N VAL A 33 -22.43 20.82 27.44
CA VAL A 33 -22.53 19.39 27.17
C VAL A 33 -23.93 19.07 26.64
N MET A 34 -24.03 18.63 25.39
CA MET A 34 -25.29 18.17 24.79
C MET A 34 -25.41 16.66 24.98
N SER A 35 -26.47 16.19 25.65
CA SER A 35 -26.63 14.78 25.99
C SER A 35 -27.88 14.19 25.34
N PHE A 36 -27.72 13.08 24.64
CA PHE A 36 -28.78 12.34 23.95
C PHE A 36 -28.67 10.84 24.32
N GLY A 37 -29.24 10.46 25.47
CA GLY A 37 -29.13 9.09 25.99
C GLY A 37 -27.66 8.73 26.26
N PRO A 38 -27.12 7.64 25.68
CA PRO A 38 -25.72 7.25 25.87
C PRO A 38 -24.71 8.07 25.02
N LEU A 39 -25.19 9.00 24.18
CA LEU A 39 -24.36 9.82 23.32
C LEU A 39 -24.25 11.23 23.90
N HIS A 40 -23.03 11.68 24.14
CA HIS A 40 -22.75 13.01 24.67
C HIS A 40 -21.81 13.74 23.72
N PHE A 41 -22.09 15.03 23.50
CA PHE A 41 -21.22 15.92 22.75
C PHE A 41 -20.59 16.95 23.68
N VAL A 42 -19.26 16.96 23.74
CA VAL A 42 -18.47 17.82 24.61
C VAL A 42 -17.17 18.20 23.91
N LEU A 43 -16.88 19.49 23.79
CA LEU A 43 -15.64 19.95 23.18
C LEU A 43 -14.43 19.55 24.05
N HIS A 44 -13.53 18.75 23.48
CA HIS A 44 -12.29 18.32 24.12
C HIS A 44 -11.11 18.53 23.17
N HIS A 45 -10.10 19.28 23.61
CA HIS A 45 -8.88 19.49 22.85
C HIS A 45 -7.84 18.42 23.21
N ASN A 46 -7.70 17.43 22.34
CA ASN A 46 -6.78 16.34 22.54
C ASN A 46 -5.41 16.68 21.97
N HIS A 47 -4.51 16.92 22.90
CA HIS A 47 -3.14 17.28 22.62
C HIS A 47 -2.25 16.06 22.32
N GLY A 48 -2.58 14.88 22.86
CA GLY A 48 -1.80 13.65 22.70
C GLY A 48 -2.19 12.80 21.49
N ALA A 49 -1.78 11.54 21.52
CA ALA A 49 -2.24 10.45 20.64
C ALA A 49 -3.31 9.60 21.37
N MET A 50 -3.49 8.33 20.97
CA MET A 50 -4.46 7.43 21.59
C MET A 50 -4.25 7.31 23.11
N LEU A 51 -5.31 7.41 23.91
CA LEU A 51 -5.29 7.30 25.38
C LEU A 51 -4.37 8.30 26.11
N GLY A 52 -4.02 9.43 25.48
CA GLY A 52 -3.14 10.43 26.10
C GLY A 52 -1.65 10.11 25.98
N LEU A 53 -1.25 9.08 25.22
CA LEU A 53 0.14 8.85 24.86
C LEU A 53 0.74 10.11 24.22
N PHE A 54 1.98 10.47 24.59
CA PHE A 54 2.68 11.69 24.11
C PHE A 54 2.10 13.03 24.58
N SER A 55 1.12 13.05 25.49
CA SER A 55 0.53 14.30 26.01
C SER A 55 1.54 15.15 26.81
N ASP A 56 2.41 14.51 27.59
CA ASP A 56 3.43 15.17 28.44
C ASP A 56 4.63 15.74 27.66
N LEU A 57 4.69 15.52 26.34
CA LEU A 57 5.75 16.10 25.50
C LEU A 57 5.52 17.61 25.31
N PRO A 58 6.61 18.40 25.21
CA PRO A 58 6.49 19.80 24.81
C PRO A 58 5.75 19.93 23.48
N SER A 59 4.94 20.98 23.34
CA SER A 59 3.98 21.16 22.23
C SER A 59 4.64 21.03 20.85
N VAL A 60 5.83 21.58 20.68
CA VAL A 60 6.62 21.48 19.43
C VAL A 60 7.02 20.02 19.16
N LEU A 61 7.56 19.31 20.15
CA LEU A 61 7.98 17.91 19.98
C LEU A 61 6.80 16.99 19.67
N ARG A 62 5.64 17.27 20.26
CA ARG A 62 4.40 16.51 20.07
C ARG A 62 3.79 16.72 18.68
N ILE A 63 3.67 17.98 18.24
CA ILE A 63 3.15 18.32 16.90
C ILE A 63 4.02 17.65 15.83
N VAL A 64 5.33 17.82 15.96
CA VAL A 64 6.28 17.36 14.94
C VAL A 64 6.39 15.82 14.93
N SER A 65 6.37 15.15 16.09
CA SER A 65 6.39 13.68 16.16
C SER A 65 5.13 13.05 15.56
N LEU A 66 3.96 13.60 15.88
CA LEU A 66 2.68 13.08 15.41
C LEU A 66 2.42 13.41 13.93
N SER A 67 2.84 14.58 13.46
CA SER A 67 2.75 14.94 12.03
C SER A 67 3.70 14.10 11.17
N THR A 68 4.91 13.82 11.65
CA THR A 68 5.90 13.00 10.93
C THR A 68 5.49 11.53 10.93
N GLY A 69 4.98 11.00 12.04
CA GLY A 69 4.37 9.66 12.08
C GLY A 69 3.17 9.55 11.14
N GLY A 70 2.32 10.59 11.08
CA GLY A 70 1.23 10.71 10.12
C GLY A 70 1.71 10.65 8.66
N ALA A 71 2.75 11.42 8.31
CA ALA A 71 3.35 11.42 6.98
C ALA A 71 3.97 10.06 6.61
N PHE A 72 4.62 9.39 7.57
CA PHE A 72 5.14 8.02 7.39
C PHE A 72 4.02 7.02 7.09
N LEU A 73 2.90 7.08 7.82
CA LEU A 73 1.73 6.23 7.57
C LEU A 73 1.10 6.52 6.21
N LEU A 74 1.06 7.79 5.79
CA LEU A 74 0.52 8.22 4.50
C LEU A 74 1.38 7.74 3.33
N CYS A 75 2.70 7.81 3.47
CA CYS A 75 3.65 7.27 2.50
C CYS A 75 3.57 5.74 2.41
N THR A 76 3.50 5.07 3.57
CA THR A 76 3.31 3.61 3.65
C THR A 76 1.98 3.19 3.01
N TYR A 77 0.90 3.94 3.23
CA TYR A 77 -0.38 3.73 2.55
C TYR A 77 -0.29 3.88 1.03
N ALA A 78 0.35 4.94 0.55
CA ALA A 78 0.53 5.16 -0.89
C ALA A 78 1.29 3.99 -1.54
N LEU A 79 2.31 3.47 -0.84
CA LEU A 79 3.06 2.29 -1.24
C LEU A 79 2.18 1.03 -1.23
N ILE A 80 1.43 0.76 -0.16
CA ILE A 80 0.53 -0.40 -0.06
C ILE A 80 -0.54 -0.35 -1.16
N GLN A 81 -1.14 0.82 -1.41
CA GLN A 81 -2.13 1.00 -2.47
C GLN A 81 -1.57 0.78 -3.87
N TYR A 82 -0.34 1.21 -4.09
CA TYR A 82 0.37 0.98 -5.35
C TYR A 82 0.70 -0.51 -5.56
N LEU A 83 1.05 -1.22 -4.50
CA LEU A 83 1.47 -2.62 -4.54
C LEU A 83 0.32 -3.63 -4.49
N LEU A 84 -0.88 -3.24 -4.06
CA LEU A 84 -2.03 -4.15 -3.93
C LEU A 84 -2.57 -4.58 -5.31
N PRO A 85 -2.68 -5.90 -5.60
CA PRO A 85 -3.33 -6.40 -6.80
C PRO A 85 -4.75 -5.85 -6.94
N ILE A 86 -5.17 -5.60 -8.18
CA ILE A 86 -6.33 -4.78 -8.58
C ILE A 86 -7.69 -5.31 -8.08
N LYS A 87 -7.76 -6.51 -7.50
CA LYS A 87 -9.01 -7.25 -7.30
C LYS A 87 -9.75 -7.01 -5.97
N SER A 88 -9.13 -6.39 -4.96
CA SER A 88 -9.80 -6.16 -3.67
C SER A 88 -10.30 -4.72 -3.50
N LEU A 89 -11.52 -4.44 -3.97
CA LEU A 89 -12.14 -3.12 -3.80
C LEU A 89 -12.44 -2.80 -2.32
N THR A 90 -12.81 -3.81 -1.55
CA THR A 90 -13.12 -3.70 -0.11
C THR A 90 -11.89 -3.27 0.69
N LEU A 91 -10.73 -3.92 0.45
CA LEU A 91 -9.48 -3.59 1.11
C LEU A 91 -9.00 -2.18 0.78
N ARG A 92 -9.08 -1.79 -0.51
CA ARG A 92 -8.68 -0.46 -0.97
C ARG A 92 -9.56 0.64 -0.38
N THR A 93 -10.86 0.38 -0.26
CA THR A 93 -11.81 1.31 0.38
C THR A 93 -11.53 1.43 1.87
N GLY A 94 -11.35 0.31 2.57
CA GLY A 94 -11.01 0.30 4.00
C GLY A 94 -9.71 1.05 4.32
N LEU A 95 -8.66 0.83 3.52
CA LEU A 95 -7.39 1.57 3.65
C LEU A 95 -7.57 3.08 3.41
N SER A 96 -8.42 3.46 2.45
CA SER A 96 -8.64 4.87 2.10
C SER A 96 -9.44 5.62 3.18
N ILE A 97 -10.42 4.96 3.80
CA ILE A 97 -11.15 5.49 4.96
C ILE A 97 -10.19 5.66 6.15
N LEU A 98 -9.41 4.62 6.47
CA LEU A 98 -8.44 4.67 7.56
C LEU A 98 -7.49 5.86 7.43
N ILE A 99 -6.95 6.07 6.21
CA ILE A 99 -5.98 7.14 5.95
C ILE A 99 -6.65 8.51 5.86
N GLY A 100 -7.87 8.61 5.34
CA GLY A 100 -8.64 9.85 5.41
C GLY A 100 -8.80 10.35 6.84
N GLY A 101 -9.05 9.43 7.79
CA GLY A 101 -9.10 9.76 9.22
C GLY A 101 -7.74 10.19 9.80
N ILE A 102 -6.65 9.51 9.42
CA ILE A 102 -5.28 9.91 9.82
C ILE A 102 -4.99 11.33 9.32
N ILE A 103 -5.31 11.64 8.06
CA ILE A 103 -5.08 12.96 7.46
C ILE A 103 -5.88 14.03 8.21
N GLY A 104 -7.15 13.78 8.57
CA GLY A 104 -7.96 14.73 9.34
C GLY A 104 -7.29 15.09 10.67
N ASN A 105 -6.93 14.08 11.45
CA ASN A 105 -6.28 14.23 12.74
C ASN A 105 -4.85 14.82 12.65
N VAL A 106 -4.11 14.58 11.57
CA VAL A 106 -2.81 15.22 11.33
C VAL A 106 -2.98 16.68 10.92
N THR A 107 -3.99 16.99 10.09
CA THR A 107 -4.31 18.35 9.65
C THR A 107 -4.59 19.25 10.85
N ASP A 108 -5.39 18.79 11.80
CA ASP A 108 -5.69 19.59 12.99
C ASP A 108 -4.45 19.85 13.85
N ARG A 109 -3.58 18.84 14.00
CA ARG A 109 -2.32 19.01 14.75
C ARG A 109 -1.37 20.00 14.09
N ILE A 110 -1.33 20.04 12.76
CA ILE A 110 -0.50 21.01 12.01
C ILE A 110 -1.05 22.43 12.17
N ILE A 111 -2.38 22.60 12.09
CA ILE A 111 -3.00 23.94 12.09
C ILE A 111 -3.15 24.48 13.52
N TRP A 112 -3.62 23.64 14.45
CA TRP A 112 -4.07 24.05 15.78
C TRP A 112 -3.20 23.53 16.92
N GLY A 113 -2.34 22.53 16.66
CA GLY A 113 -1.49 21.92 17.68
C GLY A 113 -2.19 20.88 18.57
N TYR A 114 -3.44 20.55 18.27
CA TYR A 114 -4.27 19.55 18.93
C TYR A 114 -5.34 19.02 17.96
N VAL A 115 -6.02 17.94 18.36
CA VAL A 115 -7.19 17.39 17.67
C VAL A 115 -8.45 17.81 18.42
N VAL A 116 -9.49 18.15 17.67
CA VAL A 116 -10.82 18.43 18.22
C VAL A 116 -11.57 17.12 18.38
N ASP A 117 -11.70 16.65 19.61
CA ASP A 117 -12.52 15.51 20.00
C ASP A 117 -13.84 16.01 20.58
N PHE A 118 -14.96 15.38 20.23
CA PHE A 118 -16.26 15.93 20.57
C PHE A 118 -17.35 14.91 20.86
N ILE A 119 -17.08 13.61 20.66
CA ILE A 119 -18.03 12.52 20.87
C ILE A 119 -17.60 11.72 22.10
N VAL A 120 -18.52 11.52 23.03
CA VAL A 120 -18.35 10.64 24.19
C VAL A 120 -19.53 9.66 24.21
N LEU A 121 -19.23 8.36 24.30
CA LEU A 121 -20.24 7.30 24.42
C LEU A 121 -20.20 6.71 25.82
N GLY A 122 -21.35 6.62 26.48
CA GLY A 122 -21.46 5.89 27.74
C GLY A 122 -22.53 6.40 28.67
N THR A 123 -22.37 6.06 29.94
CA THR A 123 -23.25 6.44 31.06
C THR A 123 -22.44 7.24 32.08
N PRO A 124 -23.07 7.92 33.05
CA PRO A 124 -22.36 8.66 34.10
C PRO A 124 -21.33 7.83 34.88
N THR A 125 -21.50 6.51 34.91
CA THR A 125 -20.62 5.55 35.60
C THR A 125 -19.54 4.93 34.72
N LEU A 126 -19.72 4.95 33.40
CA LEU A 126 -18.78 4.34 32.45
C LEU A 126 -18.88 5.05 31.10
N SER A 127 -17.86 5.84 30.76
CA SER A 127 -17.78 6.62 29.53
C SER A 127 -16.52 6.29 28.74
N SER A 128 -16.62 6.30 27.42
CA SER A 128 -15.45 6.25 26.53
C SER A 128 -14.59 7.50 26.70
N PRO A 129 -13.30 7.44 26.36
CA PRO A 129 -12.54 8.64 26.04
C PRO A 129 -13.27 9.47 24.97
N ALA A 130 -13.09 10.78 24.97
CA ALA A 130 -13.59 11.62 23.88
C ALA A 130 -12.88 11.24 22.57
N PHE A 131 -13.64 11.16 21.49
CA PHE A 131 -13.14 10.87 20.15
C PHE A 131 -13.86 11.73 19.10
N ASN A 132 -13.40 11.69 17.86
CA ASN A 132 -14.00 12.41 16.75
C ASN A 132 -14.49 11.46 15.64
N LEU A 133 -15.06 12.03 14.59
CA LEU A 133 -15.61 11.24 13.48
C LEU A 133 -14.50 10.57 12.65
N ALA A 134 -13.30 11.15 12.52
CA ALA A 134 -12.15 10.46 11.94
C ALA A 134 -11.80 9.17 12.69
N ASP A 135 -11.80 9.17 14.03
CA ASP A 135 -11.50 7.97 14.83
C ASP A 135 -12.58 6.89 14.65
N ALA A 136 -13.86 7.29 14.61
CA ALA A 136 -14.97 6.37 14.38
C ALA A 136 -14.90 5.75 12.95
N LEU A 137 -14.57 6.56 11.94
CA LEU A 137 -14.41 6.09 10.57
C LEU A 137 -13.17 5.21 10.41
N GLN A 138 -12.09 5.44 11.17
CA GLN A 138 -10.94 4.54 11.22
C GLN A 138 -11.33 3.14 11.69
N TRP A 139 -12.18 3.01 12.73
CA TRP A 139 -12.71 1.70 13.15
C TRP A 139 -13.47 0.98 12.03
N VAL A 140 -14.27 1.70 11.24
CA VAL A 140 -14.92 1.15 10.04
C VAL A 140 -13.88 0.71 9.01
N GLY A 141 -12.85 1.53 8.76
CA GLY A 141 -11.73 1.19 7.88
C GLY A 141 -10.99 -0.08 8.32
N TYR A 142 -10.67 -0.20 9.60
CA TYR A 142 -10.07 -1.40 10.19
C TYR A 142 -10.95 -2.63 10.00
N ALA A 143 -12.25 -2.52 10.29
CA ALA A 143 -13.20 -3.62 10.12
C ALA A 143 -13.27 -4.08 8.65
N LEU A 144 -13.29 -3.15 7.69
CA LEU A 144 -13.27 -3.48 6.26
C LEU A 144 -11.97 -4.14 5.82
N ILE A 145 -10.83 -3.69 6.33
CA ILE A 145 -9.52 -4.32 6.06
C ILE A 145 -9.50 -5.75 6.60
N VAL A 146 -9.90 -5.95 7.85
CA VAL A 146 -9.96 -7.28 8.49
C VAL A 146 -10.93 -8.20 7.75
N TYR A 147 -12.12 -7.70 7.43
CA TYR A 147 -13.11 -8.44 6.65
C TYR A 147 -12.56 -8.86 5.28
N ALA A 148 -11.90 -7.94 4.58
CA ALA A 148 -11.28 -8.24 3.29
C ALA A 148 -10.15 -9.28 3.42
N ILE A 149 -9.31 -9.17 4.46
CA ILE A 149 -8.25 -10.15 4.72
C ILE A 149 -8.82 -11.54 5.00
N ILE A 150 -9.91 -11.65 5.78
CA ILE A 150 -10.53 -12.93 6.12
C ILE A 150 -11.25 -13.55 4.91
N ARG A 151 -12.01 -12.74 4.15
CA ARG A 151 -12.86 -13.23 3.04
C ARG A 151 -12.10 -13.43 1.74
N GLU A 152 -11.07 -12.62 1.52
CA GLU A 152 -10.25 -12.64 0.31
C GLU A 152 -8.83 -13.17 0.62
N GLY A 153 -8.65 -13.81 1.77
CA GLY A 153 -7.37 -14.33 2.24
C GLY A 153 -6.67 -15.26 1.25
N GLU A 154 -7.42 -16.12 0.55
CA GLU A 154 -6.85 -17.00 -0.49
C GLU A 154 -6.47 -16.26 -1.79
N LEU A 155 -7.09 -15.09 -2.04
CA LEU A 155 -6.71 -14.19 -3.14
C LEU A 155 -5.45 -13.39 -2.78
N LEU A 156 -5.22 -13.11 -1.50
CA LEU A 156 -4.11 -12.33 -0.95
C LEU A 156 -2.86 -13.21 -0.64
N TRP A 157 -3.07 -14.45 -0.18
CA TRP A 157 -2.05 -15.42 0.23
C TRP A 157 -2.39 -16.85 -0.27
N PRO A 158 -2.12 -17.18 -1.54
CA PRO A 158 -2.36 -18.53 -2.05
C PRO A 158 -1.33 -19.54 -1.49
N GLU A 159 -1.79 -20.69 -1.01
CA GLU A 159 -0.95 -21.75 -0.46
C GLU A 159 -0.09 -22.46 -1.54
N ASN A 160 1.22 -22.51 -1.28
CA ASN A 160 2.27 -23.41 -1.78
C ASN A 160 2.20 -23.99 -3.22
N ASN A 161 3.24 -23.70 -4.03
CA ASN A 161 4.27 -24.70 -4.39
C ASN A 161 5.45 -24.13 -5.20
N ALA A 162 6.65 -24.63 -4.91
CA ALA A 162 7.96 -24.06 -5.22
C ALA A 162 8.57 -24.42 -6.59
N ARG A 163 9.37 -23.49 -7.18
CA ARG A 163 10.54 -23.81 -8.03
C ARG A 163 11.70 -22.82 -7.81
N LYS A 164 12.92 -23.35 -7.66
CA LYS A 164 14.09 -22.80 -6.95
C LYS A 164 14.92 -21.68 -7.62
N LYS A 165 14.56 -21.14 -8.81
CA LYS A 165 15.36 -20.06 -9.45
C LYS A 165 14.61 -18.72 -9.38
N TYR A 166 15.06 -17.86 -8.45
CA TYR A 166 14.49 -16.54 -8.14
C TYR A 166 14.85 -15.43 -9.15
N TRP A 167 15.89 -15.65 -9.97
CA TRP A 167 16.35 -14.68 -10.96
C TRP A 167 16.05 -15.22 -12.35
N VAL A 168 15.16 -14.52 -13.06
CA VAL A 168 14.66 -14.88 -14.40
C VAL A 168 15.03 -13.78 -15.39
N ASN A 169 14.72 -12.52 -15.07
CA ASN A 169 15.12 -11.34 -15.84
C ASN A 169 15.89 -10.40 -14.91
N ILE A 170 17.21 -10.61 -14.83
CA ILE A 170 18.05 -10.00 -13.80
C ILE A 170 18.08 -8.47 -13.90
N SER A 171 18.04 -7.92 -15.12
CA SER A 171 18.07 -6.47 -15.36
C SER A 171 16.78 -5.79 -14.91
N PHE A 172 15.62 -6.39 -15.22
CA PHE A 172 14.32 -5.90 -14.72
C PHE A 172 14.20 -6.02 -13.20
N GLN A 173 14.55 -7.19 -12.65
CA GLN A 173 14.40 -7.47 -11.22
C GLN A 173 15.34 -6.61 -10.37
N LEU A 174 16.60 -6.41 -10.79
CA LEU A 174 17.53 -5.52 -10.11
C LEU A 174 17.06 -4.06 -10.20
N LYS A 175 16.60 -3.59 -11.37
CA LYS A 175 16.06 -2.23 -11.51
C LYS A 175 14.92 -1.99 -10.52
N TYR A 176 14.02 -2.95 -10.36
CA TYR A 176 12.90 -2.85 -9.41
C TYR A 176 13.36 -2.86 -7.95
N CYS A 177 14.32 -3.73 -7.59
CA CYS A 177 14.90 -3.77 -6.25
C CYS A 177 15.63 -2.47 -5.90
N PHE A 178 16.39 -1.90 -6.84
CA PHE A 178 17.11 -0.64 -6.63
C PHE A 178 16.17 0.56 -6.54
N ILE A 179 15.05 0.58 -7.30
CA ILE A 179 14.02 1.61 -7.14
C ILE A 179 13.39 1.54 -5.75
N LEU A 180 13.01 0.34 -5.27
CA LEU A 180 12.49 0.14 -3.92
C LEU A 180 13.50 0.55 -2.83
N MET A 181 14.77 0.19 -3.00
CA MET A 181 15.84 0.61 -2.09
C MET A 181 16.05 2.13 -2.12
N ALA A 182 16.03 2.76 -3.29
CA ALA A 182 16.24 4.21 -3.41
C ALA A 182 15.11 4.99 -2.71
N VAL A 183 13.86 4.56 -2.87
CA VAL A 183 12.72 5.14 -2.14
C VAL A 183 12.87 4.91 -0.63
N GLY A 184 13.21 3.68 -0.21
CA GLY A 184 13.45 3.34 1.19
C GLY A 184 14.56 4.16 1.83
N LEU A 185 15.70 4.28 1.16
CA LEU A 185 16.87 5.08 1.59
C LEU A 185 16.53 6.56 1.70
N SER A 186 15.74 7.09 0.76
CA SER A 186 15.31 8.48 0.80
C SER A 186 14.47 8.74 2.06
N LEU A 187 13.54 7.83 2.38
CA LEU A 187 12.69 7.93 3.56
C LEU A 187 13.47 7.76 4.87
N THR A 188 14.40 6.81 4.93
CA THR A 188 15.22 6.61 6.13
C THR A 188 16.19 7.77 6.35
N LEU A 189 16.74 8.36 5.29
CA LEU A 189 17.60 9.53 5.39
C LEU A 189 16.82 10.75 5.92
N ILE A 190 15.62 10.99 5.43
CA ILE A 190 14.72 12.04 5.95
C ILE A 190 14.45 11.78 7.43
N SER A 191 14.12 10.53 7.80
CA SER A 191 13.86 10.16 9.19
C SER A 191 15.09 10.33 10.09
N LEU A 192 16.30 10.04 9.60
CA LEU A 192 17.55 10.21 10.34
C LEU A 192 17.87 11.68 10.60
N VAL A 193 17.80 12.52 9.57
CA VAL A 193 18.07 13.96 9.69
C VAL A 193 17.09 14.60 10.65
N PHE A 194 15.83 14.20 10.54
CA PHE A 194 14.76 14.62 11.42
C PHE A 194 15.02 14.23 12.88
N SER A 195 15.26 12.94 13.13
CA SER A 195 15.40 12.43 14.49
C SER A 195 16.72 12.83 15.16
N TYR A 196 17.79 12.98 14.39
CA TYR A 196 19.05 13.56 14.86
C TYR A 196 18.88 15.00 15.32
N THR A 197 18.21 15.82 14.50
CA THR A 197 17.95 17.22 14.83
C THR A 197 17.07 17.34 16.08
N TYR A 198 16.03 16.51 16.16
CA TYR A 198 15.14 16.44 17.32
C TYR A 198 15.87 16.06 18.61
N LEU A 199 16.65 14.97 18.58
CA LEU A 199 17.38 14.50 19.74
C LEU A 199 18.45 15.52 20.18
N ARG A 200 19.10 16.17 19.21
CA ARG A 200 20.09 17.22 19.48
C ARG A 200 19.48 18.41 20.20
N VAL A 201 18.36 18.93 19.70
CA VAL A 201 17.66 20.07 20.32
C VAL A 201 17.18 19.70 21.73
N THR A 202 16.59 18.51 21.90
CA THR A 202 16.07 18.05 23.20
C THR A 202 17.17 17.94 24.25
N ILE A 203 18.30 17.32 23.91
CA ILE A 203 19.42 17.17 24.84
C ILE A 203 20.06 18.52 25.14
N GLN A 204 20.12 19.42 24.15
CA GLN A 204 20.63 20.76 24.34
C GLN A 204 19.75 21.60 25.27
N GLU A 205 18.42 21.39 25.27
CA GLU A 205 17.52 22.02 26.24
C GLU A 205 17.71 21.47 27.67
N LEU A 206 17.92 20.16 27.83
CA LEU A 206 18.11 19.55 29.15
C LEU A 206 19.47 19.85 29.79
N VAL A 207 20.53 19.84 28.99
CA VAL A 207 21.92 19.81 29.46
C VAL A 207 22.68 21.09 29.09
N GLY A 208 22.02 22.02 28.42
CA GLY A 208 22.65 23.20 27.84
C GLY A 208 23.60 22.81 26.70
N ASN A 209 24.52 23.73 26.35
CA ASN A 209 25.43 23.56 25.22
C ASN A 209 26.66 22.69 25.54
N ASN A 210 26.52 21.70 26.43
CA ASN A 210 27.60 20.80 26.82
C ASN A 210 27.86 19.74 25.73
N GLN A 211 28.87 20.01 24.88
CA GLN A 211 29.22 19.15 23.75
C GLN A 211 29.57 17.71 24.15
N PHE A 212 30.16 17.48 25.32
CA PHE A 212 30.51 16.13 25.76
C PHE A 212 29.25 15.28 25.99
N LEU A 213 28.25 15.85 26.69
CA LEU A 213 27.00 15.15 26.96
C LEU A 213 26.15 15.00 25.70
N LEU A 214 26.09 16.03 24.83
CA LEU A 214 25.46 15.92 23.51
C LEU A 214 26.04 14.75 22.69
N ASN A 215 27.36 14.69 22.56
CA ASN A 215 28.00 13.62 21.77
C ASN A 215 27.83 12.24 22.40
N LYS A 216 27.83 12.14 23.74
CA LYS A 216 27.62 10.88 24.48
C LYS A 216 26.30 10.19 24.12
N PHE A 217 25.27 10.95 23.79
CA PHE A 217 23.95 10.42 23.43
C PHE A 217 23.68 10.43 21.91
N LEU A 218 24.13 11.46 21.19
CA LEU A 218 23.90 11.57 19.74
C LEU A 218 24.70 10.57 18.93
N VAL A 219 25.96 10.29 19.30
CA VAL A 219 26.82 9.37 18.55
C VAL A 219 26.27 7.94 18.57
N PRO A 220 25.94 7.34 19.73
CA PRO A 220 25.29 6.02 19.75
C PRO A 220 23.97 5.99 19.00
N TYR A 221 23.15 7.05 19.10
CA TYR A 221 21.88 7.14 18.39
C TYR A 221 22.06 7.05 16.86
N VAL A 222 22.97 7.83 16.29
CA VAL A 222 23.26 7.80 14.85
C VAL A 222 23.79 6.43 14.42
N ILE A 223 24.65 5.81 15.21
CA ILE A 223 25.19 4.46 14.94
C ILE A 223 24.05 3.44 14.92
N THR A 224 23.22 3.38 15.97
CA THR A 224 22.10 2.43 16.05
C THR A 224 21.09 2.66 14.93
N PHE A 225 20.75 3.91 14.63
CA PHE A 225 19.83 4.24 13.53
C PHE A 225 20.40 3.81 12.17
N THR A 226 21.71 4.00 11.94
CA THR A 226 22.38 3.57 10.71
C THR A 226 22.34 2.05 10.56
N VAL A 227 22.58 1.30 11.64
CA VAL A 227 22.48 -0.18 11.63
C VAL A 227 21.05 -0.63 11.28
N ILE A 228 20.03 -0.01 11.88
CA ILE A 228 18.63 -0.29 11.57
C ILE A 228 18.31 0.04 10.11
N CYS A 229 18.83 1.15 9.58
CA CYS A 229 18.64 1.53 8.18
C CYS A 229 19.24 0.50 7.22
N ILE A 230 20.44 -0.01 7.50
CA ILE A 230 21.08 -1.05 6.70
C ILE A 230 20.23 -2.33 6.71
N ALA A 231 19.75 -2.74 7.90
CA ALA A 231 18.88 -3.89 8.03
C ALA A 231 17.56 -3.71 7.26
N PHE A 232 16.92 -2.54 7.37
CA PHE A 232 15.71 -2.19 6.63
C PHE A 232 15.91 -2.21 5.11
N CYS A 233 17.03 -1.68 4.62
CA CYS A 233 17.39 -1.74 3.20
C CYS A 233 17.58 -3.18 2.71
N ALA A 234 18.21 -4.04 3.52
CA ALA A 234 18.37 -5.45 3.21
C ALA A 234 17.01 -6.17 3.12
N ILE A 235 16.08 -5.85 4.03
CA ILE A 235 14.71 -6.37 4.01
C ILE A 235 13.97 -5.87 2.76
N LEU A 236 14.04 -4.58 2.43
CA LEU A 236 13.41 -4.02 1.23
C LEU A 236 13.96 -4.66 -0.05
N PHE A 237 15.26 -4.92 -0.12
CA PHE A 237 15.86 -5.65 -1.23
C PHE A 237 15.34 -7.09 -1.32
N ALA A 238 15.23 -7.80 -0.19
CA ALA A 238 14.67 -9.15 -0.15
C ALA A 238 13.21 -9.18 -0.59
N VAL A 239 12.40 -8.21 -0.14
CA VAL A 239 11.00 -8.04 -0.57
C VAL A 239 10.92 -7.72 -2.06
N GLY A 240 11.72 -6.78 -2.56
CA GLY A 240 11.80 -6.44 -3.97
C GLY A 240 12.18 -7.62 -4.85
N ARG A 241 13.08 -8.48 -4.37
CA ARG A 241 13.45 -9.74 -5.04
C ARG A 241 12.26 -10.70 -5.15
N VAL A 242 11.51 -10.90 -4.06
CA VAL A 242 10.33 -11.78 -4.07
C VAL A 242 9.25 -11.25 -5.00
N ILE A 243 8.93 -9.96 -4.91
CA ILE A 243 7.89 -9.32 -5.74
C ILE A 243 8.28 -9.35 -7.23
N SER A 244 9.50 -8.94 -7.55
CA SER A 244 9.97 -8.90 -8.93
C SER A 244 10.03 -10.29 -9.57
N HIS A 245 10.25 -11.35 -8.79
CA HIS A 245 10.17 -12.73 -9.27
C HIS A 245 8.75 -13.16 -9.63
N ARG A 246 7.75 -12.78 -8.82
CA ARG A 246 6.33 -13.06 -9.08
C ARG A 246 5.78 -12.35 -10.33
N ILE A 247 6.45 -11.28 -10.78
CA ILE A 247 6.12 -10.53 -12.00
C ILE A 247 6.93 -11.04 -13.20
N ALA A 248 8.25 -11.18 -13.05
CA ALA A 248 9.14 -11.52 -14.15
C ALA A 248 9.00 -12.98 -14.60
N GLY A 249 8.68 -13.89 -13.68
CA GLY A 249 8.45 -15.31 -13.96
C GLY A 249 7.36 -15.56 -15.01
N PRO A 250 6.12 -15.09 -14.79
CA PRO A 250 5.02 -15.30 -15.74
C PRO A 250 5.22 -14.56 -17.07
N LEU A 251 5.80 -13.36 -17.05
CA LEU A 251 6.09 -12.61 -18.28
C LEU A 251 7.07 -13.37 -19.18
N TYR A 252 8.15 -13.88 -18.59
CA TYR A 252 9.16 -14.66 -19.32
C TYR A 252 8.60 -16.00 -19.81
N ALA A 253 7.77 -16.67 -18.99
CA ALA A 253 7.12 -17.91 -19.40
C ALA A 253 6.19 -17.70 -20.59
N PHE A 254 5.45 -16.59 -20.62
CA PHE A 254 4.59 -16.21 -21.73
C PHE A 254 5.38 -15.83 -22.99
N GLU A 255 6.46 -15.05 -22.85
CA GLU A 255 7.36 -14.74 -23.97
C GLU A 255 7.91 -16.01 -24.63
N ARG A 256 8.39 -16.96 -23.81
CA ARG A 256 8.89 -18.24 -24.30
C ARG A 256 7.80 -19.08 -24.96
N TYR A 257 6.59 -19.08 -24.40
CA TYR A 257 5.45 -19.74 -25.01
C TYR A 257 5.15 -19.19 -26.41
N LEU A 258 5.19 -17.87 -26.60
CA LEU A 258 4.99 -17.26 -27.92
C LEU A 258 6.09 -17.68 -28.90
N GLN A 259 7.36 -17.72 -28.47
CA GLN A 259 8.46 -18.20 -29.31
C GLN A 259 8.27 -19.66 -29.73
N ASP A 260 7.90 -20.53 -28.78
CA ASP A 260 7.64 -21.95 -29.04
C ASP A 260 6.38 -22.16 -29.92
N ALA A 261 5.40 -21.24 -29.84
CA ALA A 261 4.18 -21.29 -30.64
C ALA A 261 4.47 -20.91 -32.10
N LEU A 262 5.32 -19.91 -32.31
CA LEU A 262 5.80 -19.50 -33.62
C LEU A 262 6.65 -20.59 -34.30
N SER A 263 7.40 -21.39 -33.53
CA SER A 263 8.15 -22.54 -34.06
C SER A 263 7.31 -23.82 -34.22
N GLY A 264 6.04 -23.81 -33.81
CA GLY A 264 5.13 -24.95 -33.90
C GLY A 264 5.34 -26.04 -32.85
N THR A 265 6.12 -25.78 -31.80
CA THR A 265 6.44 -26.74 -30.72
C THR A 265 5.78 -26.40 -29.37
N ALA A 266 4.92 -25.38 -29.33
CA ALA A 266 4.32 -24.89 -28.10
C ALA A 266 3.55 -25.97 -27.34
N LYS A 267 3.90 -26.10 -26.06
CA LYS A 267 3.10 -26.81 -25.06
C LYS A 267 2.14 -25.83 -24.38
N PRO A 268 1.03 -26.31 -23.80
CA PRO A 268 0.11 -25.45 -23.04
C PRO A 268 0.86 -24.67 -21.95
N LEU A 269 0.67 -23.34 -21.93
CA LEU A 269 1.27 -22.49 -20.92
C LEU A 269 0.56 -22.71 -19.58
N LYS A 270 1.33 -23.04 -18.55
CA LYS A 270 0.83 -23.15 -17.17
C LYS A 270 1.74 -22.35 -16.24
N LEU A 271 1.18 -21.32 -15.63
CA LEU A 271 1.82 -20.40 -14.71
C LEU A 271 1.71 -20.91 -13.27
N ARG A 272 2.55 -20.38 -12.37
CA ARG A 272 2.63 -20.87 -10.99
C ARG A 272 1.48 -20.31 -10.15
N THR A 273 1.10 -21.06 -9.13
CA THR A 273 0.15 -20.59 -8.13
C THR A 273 0.78 -19.48 -7.28
N GLY A 274 0.53 -18.22 -7.68
CA GLY A 274 1.08 -17.03 -7.03
C GLY A 274 1.81 -16.07 -7.99
N ASP A 275 2.03 -16.48 -9.24
CA ASP A 275 2.49 -15.59 -10.29
C ASP A 275 1.41 -14.52 -10.60
N GLU A 276 1.85 -13.28 -10.82
CA GLU A 276 0.99 -12.23 -11.37
C GLU A 276 0.60 -12.57 -12.82
N PHE A 277 -0.39 -11.88 -13.38
CA PHE A 277 -0.81 -12.06 -14.77
C PHE A 277 -1.29 -13.48 -15.15
N ARG A 278 -1.96 -14.22 -14.25
CA ARG A 278 -2.53 -15.54 -14.58
C ARG A 278 -3.44 -15.58 -15.82
N HIS A 279 -4.07 -14.45 -16.17
CA HIS A 279 -4.86 -14.34 -17.40
C HIS A 279 -4.06 -14.63 -18.68
N LEU A 280 -2.73 -14.60 -18.63
CA LEU A 280 -1.85 -15.00 -19.74
C LEU A 280 -2.00 -16.48 -20.10
N GLU A 281 -2.47 -17.36 -19.20
CA GLU A 281 -2.80 -18.75 -19.54
C GLU A 281 -3.96 -18.81 -20.54
N ILE A 282 -5.03 -18.09 -20.25
CA ILE A 282 -6.21 -17.99 -21.14
C ILE A 282 -5.82 -17.35 -22.46
N LEU A 283 -5.00 -16.28 -22.41
CA LEU A 283 -4.52 -15.61 -23.61
C LEU A 283 -3.64 -16.55 -24.48
N ALA A 284 -2.79 -17.35 -23.84
CA ALA A 284 -1.97 -18.35 -24.52
C ALA A 284 -2.85 -19.41 -25.21
N GLU A 285 -3.89 -19.90 -24.54
CA GLU A 285 -4.84 -20.85 -25.13
C GLU A 285 -5.56 -20.26 -26.35
N GLN A 286 -6.05 -19.03 -26.25
CA GLN A 286 -6.67 -18.32 -27.38
C GLN A 286 -5.70 -18.14 -28.56
N VAL A 287 -4.43 -17.82 -28.29
CA VAL A 287 -3.39 -17.73 -29.32
C VAL A 287 -3.15 -19.09 -29.97
N HIS A 288 -3.12 -20.17 -29.18
CA HIS A 288 -2.96 -21.53 -29.69
C HIS A 288 -4.08 -21.90 -30.66
N GLU A 289 -5.34 -21.72 -30.25
CA GLU A 289 -6.51 -22.05 -31.05
C GLU A 289 -6.52 -21.28 -32.37
N ARG A 290 -6.19 -19.98 -32.33
CA ARG A 290 -6.08 -19.15 -33.53
C ARG A 290 -4.98 -19.63 -34.47
N LEU A 291 -3.80 -19.98 -33.96
CA LEU A 291 -2.71 -20.51 -34.78
C LEU A 291 -3.09 -21.85 -35.43
N GLN A 292 -3.82 -22.72 -34.72
CA GLN A 292 -4.34 -23.98 -35.27
C GLN A 292 -5.39 -23.75 -36.36
N GLN A 293 -6.32 -22.81 -36.16
CA GLN A 293 -7.30 -22.43 -37.18
C GLN A 293 -6.63 -21.95 -38.47
N ILE A 294 -5.67 -21.01 -38.35
CA ILE A 294 -4.92 -20.49 -39.51
C ILE A 294 -4.19 -21.62 -40.24
N LYS A 295 -3.58 -22.56 -39.50
CA LYS A 295 -2.90 -23.71 -40.11
C LYS A 295 -3.88 -24.62 -40.85
N LYS A 296 -5.07 -24.86 -40.28
CA LYS A 296 -6.11 -25.69 -40.89
C LYS A 296 -6.66 -25.03 -42.17
N GLU A 297 -7.03 -23.75 -42.12
CA GLU A 297 -7.50 -22.98 -43.27
C GLU A 297 -6.47 -22.99 -44.42
N ARG A 298 -5.19 -22.80 -44.10
CA ARG A 298 -4.12 -22.84 -45.09
C ARG A 298 -3.93 -24.24 -45.69
N THR A 299 -4.18 -25.29 -44.92
CA THR A 299 -4.09 -26.69 -45.41
C THR A 299 -5.26 -27.01 -46.35
N VAL A 300 -6.48 -26.58 -46.00
CA VAL A 300 -7.67 -26.76 -46.84
C VAL A 300 -7.48 -26.04 -48.18
N ASN A 301 -7.06 -24.77 -48.17
CA ASN A 301 -6.79 -24.03 -49.40
C ASN A 301 -5.72 -24.68 -50.29
N VAL A 302 -4.70 -25.33 -49.71
CA VAL A 302 -3.67 -26.03 -50.49
C VAL A 302 -4.21 -27.33 -51.10
N ILE A 303 -5.09 -28.04 -50.38
CA ILE A 303 -5.72 -29.27 -50.89
C ILE A 303 -6.68 -28.92 -52.02
N GLU A 304 -7.59 -27.97 -51.83
CA GLU A 304 -8.54 -27.49 -52.85
C GLU A 304 -7.79 -27.02 -54.11
N PHE A 305 -6.75 -26.19 -53.94
CA PHE A 305 -5.93 -25.74 -55.07
C PHE A 305 -5.19 -26.89 -55.78
N SER A 306 -4.86 -27.98 -55.08
CA SER A 306 -4.21 -29.16 -55.68
C SER A 306 -5.20 -30.09 -56.38
N GLU A 307 -6.45 -30.13 -55.94
CA GLU A 307 -7.53 -30.90 -56.55
C GLU A 307 -8.02 -30.20 -57.83
N ASP A 308 -8.26 -28.89 -57.79
CA ASP A 308 -8.59 -28.10 -58.98
C ASP A 308 -7.54 -28.26 -60.08
N LYS A 309 -6.25 -28.24 -59.71
CA LYS A 309 -5.16 -28.43 -60.67
C LYS A 309 -5.09 -29.84 -61.27
N LYS A 310 -5.53 -30.86 -60.53
CA LYS A 310 -5.60 -32.25 -61.01
C LYS A 310 -6.79 -32.45 -61.94
N GLU A 311 -7.93 -31.82 -61.66
CA GLU A 311 -9.09 -31.85 -62.55
C GLU A 311 -8.83 -31.10 -63.86
N GLU A 312 -8.10 -29.97 -63.82
CA GLU A 312 -7.65 -29.27 -65.04
C GLU A 312 -6.69 -30.11 -65.90
N THR A 313 -5.83 -30.95 -65.31
CA THR A 313 -4.88 -31.79 -66.07
C THR A 313 -5.45 -33.12 -66.56
N GLN A 314 -6.66 -33.51 -66.15
CA GLN A 314 -7.35 -34.71 -66.65
C GLN A 314 -8.33 -34.42 -67.81
N ASN A 315 -8.62 -33.15 -68.09
CA ASN A 315 -9.55 -32.72 -69.13
C ASN A 315 -8.86 -32.17 -70.41
N ASP A 316 -7.52 -32.23 -70.48
CA ASP A 316 -6.69 -31.96 -71.67
C ASP A 316 -6.08 -33.27 -72.22
#